data_AF-A0A2S2E400-F1
#
_entry.id   AF-A0A2S2E400-F1
#
_cell.length_a   1.000
_cell.length_b   1.000
_cell.length_c   1.000
_cell.angle_alpha   90.00
_cell.angle_beta   90.00
_cell.angle_gamma   90.00
#
_symmetry.space_group_name_H-M   'P 1'
#
loop_
_entity.id
_entity.type
_entity.pdbx_description
1 polymer ?
#
loop_
_entity_poly.entity_id
_entity_poly.type
_entity_poly.pdbx_seq_one_letter_code
_entity_poly.pdbx_strand_id
1 'polypeptide(L)'
;MHNILIFGNSGSGKSTLASQLSDQLGLAHLDLDTIAWQPTTPPQRKPIAESRAEIDAFIQTHDQWVIEGCYSDLLALCSSHASEMIFLNLPVADCIANAKRRAWEPHKYESQEAQDANLPMLIDWIAQYTERQDTFSQTAHQQLYDCFQGKKTMLTSNQDPV
;
A
#
# COMPACT_ATOMS: atom_id res chain seq x y z
N MET A 1 -13.28 0.05 17.31
CA MET A 1 -12.36 -0.84 16.57
C MET A 1 -11.69 0.00 15.50
N HIS A 2 -10.37 -0.14 15.35
CA HIS A 2 -9.58 0.59 14.35
C HIS A 2 -9.03 -0.43 13.36
N ASN A 3 -9.77 -0.62 12.27
CA ASN A 3 -9.42 -1.49 11.16
C ASN A 3 -9.24 -0.59 9.94
N ILE A 4 -7.99 -0.24 9.66
CA ILE A 4 -7.64 0.85 8.75
C ILE A 4 -7.01 0.26 7.50
N LEU A 5 -7.53 0.65 6.33
CA LEU A 5 -6.89 0.39 5.05
C LEU A 5 -6.18 1.63 4.55
N ILE A 6 -4.92 1.50 4.16
CA ILE A 6 -4.12 2.60 3.61
C ILE A 6 -3.63 2.23 2.23
N PHE A 7 -3.95 3.04 1.23
CA PHE A 7 -3.61 2.72 -0.15
C PHE A 7 -3.31 3.95 -1.00
N GLY A 8 -2.79 3.71 -2.20
CA GLY A 8 -2.33 4.74 -3.13
C GLY A 8 -1.06 4.34 -3.88
N ASN A 9 -0.57 5.25 -4.71
CA ASN A 9 0.57 5.01 -5.59
C ASN A 9 1.84 4.60 -4.82
N SER A 10 2.79 3.93 -5.48
CA SER A 10 4.13 3.77 -4.94
C SER A 10 4.75 5.15 -4.68
N GLY A 11 5.49 5.30 -3.59
CA GLY A 11 6.03 6.62 -3.20
C GLY A 11 5.07 7.54 -2.43
N SER A 12 3.80 7.18 -2.25
CA SER A 12 2.81 8.08 -1.61
C SER A 12 2.93 8.20 -0.09
N GLY A 13 3.69 7.32 0.58
CA GLY A 13 3.89 7.37 2.04
C GLY A 13 3.07 6.36 2.86
N LYS A 14 2.37 5.42 2.22
CA LYS A 14 1.53 4.39 2.88
C LYS A 14 2.22 3.69 4.06
N SER A 15 3.35 3.04 3.82
CA SER A 15 4.06 2.25 4.85
C SER A 15 4.53 3.13 6.02
N THR A 16 4.91 4.38 5.75
CA THR A 16 5.25 5.34 6.81
C THR A 16 4.03 5.67 7.66
N LEU A 17 2.90 5.98 7.04
CA LEU A 17 1.67 6.27 7.76
C LEU A 17 1.15 5.05 8.53
N ALA A 18 1.19 3.86 7.92
CA ALA A 18 0.79 2.62 8.55
C ALA A 18 1.65 2.31 9.78
N SER A 19 2.98 2.47 9.68
CA SER A 19 3.89 2.34 10.82
C SER A 19 3.56 3.33 11.93
N GLN A 20 3.30 4.60 11.59
CA GLN A 20 2.95 5.61 12.59
C GLN A 20 1.64 5.28 13.32
N LEU A 21 0.60 4.88 12.59
CA LEU A 21 -0.68 4.48 13.21
C LEU A 21 -0.56 3.19 14.02
N SER A 22 0.24 2.24 13.53
CA SER A 22 0.59 1.02 14.26
C SER A 22 1.22 1.35 15.61
N ASP A 23 2.24 2.21 15.62
CA ASP A 23 2.95 2.58 16.84
C ASP A 23 2.09 3.42 17.80
N GLN A 24 1.32 4.37 17.27
CA GLN A 24 0.52 5.30 18.09
C GLN A 24 -0.73 4.66 18.68
N LEU A 25 -1.39 3.77 17.94
CA LEU A 25 -2.67 3.17 18.33
C LEU A 25 -2.56 1.71 18.74
N GLY A 26 -1.36 1.12 18.67
CA GLY A 26 -1.11 -0.29 18.99
C GLY A 26 -1.78 -1.26 18.01
N LEU A 27 -1.84 -0.90 16.73
CA LEU A 27 -2.48 -1.73 15.69
C LEU A 27 -1.50 -2.81 15.21
N ALA A 28 -2.02 -3.98 14.85
CA ALA A 28 -1.24 -4.92 14.05
C ALA A 28 -1.03 -4.35 12.64
N HIS A 29 0.17 -4.45 12.08
CA HIS A 29 0.49 -3.94 10.75
C HIS A 29 0.73 -5.07 9.75
N LEU A 30 0.06 -5.01 8.60
CA LEU A 30 0.31 -5.89 7.45
C LEU A 30 0.62 -5.06 6.20
N ASP A 31 1.87 -5.15 5.74
CA ASP A 31 2.29 -4.70 4.41
C ASP A 31 1.92 -5.77 3.38
N LEU A 32 1.03 -5.42 2.44
CA LEU A 32 0.56 -6.35 1.41
C LEU A 32 1.68 -6.82 0.48
N ASP A 33 2.80 -6.10 0.34
CA ASP A 33 3.98 -6.56 -0.42
C ASP A 33 4.51 -7.91 0.10
N THR A 34 4.39 -8.17 1.42
CA THR A 34 4.91 -9.39 2.06
C THR A 34 4.15 -10.66 1.70
N ILE A 35 2.88 -10.52 1.33
CA ILE A 35 1.98 -11.65 1.00
C ILE A 35 1.60 -11.68 -0.49
N ALA A 36 2.12 -10.73 -1.24
CA ALA A 36 1.79 -10.43 -2.62
C ALA A 36 2.55 -11.29 -3.64
N TRP A 37 3.77 -11.68 -3.31
CA TRP A 37 4.71 -12.27 -4.26
C TRP A 37 5.13 -13.66 -3.82
N GLN A 38 5.48 -14.50 -4.79
CA GLN A 38 6.18 -15.74 -4.56
C GLN A 38 7.69 -15.48 -4.42
N PRO A 39 8.41 -16.29 -3.63
CA PRO A 39 9.86 -16.19 -3.49
C PRO A 39 10.57 -16.82 -4.71
N THR A 40 10.30 -16.28 -5.89
CA THR A 40 10.85 -16.75 -7.18
C THR A 40 11.67 -15.64 -7.86
N THR A 41 12.57 -16.04 -8.75
CA THR A 41 13.40 -15.12 -9.55
C THR A 41 13.19 -15.43 -11.04
N PRO A 42 12.57 -14.54 -11.84
CA PRO A 42 12.01 -13.23 -11.45
C PRO A 42 10.76 -13.36 -10.55
N PRO A 43 10.41 -12.32 -9.77
CA PRO A 43 9.24 -12.34 -8.89
C PRO A 43 7.95 -12.63 -9.65
N GLN A 44 7.13 -13.52 -9.09
CA GLN A 44 5.81 -13.85 -9.64
C GLN A 44 4.71 -13.49 -8.66
N ARG A 45 3.61 -12.97 -9.21
CA ARG A 45 2.42 -12.63 -8.44
C ARG A 45 1.88 -13.90 -7.78
N LYS A 46 1.73 -13.88 -6.45
CA LYS A 46 1.09 -14.97 -5.73
C LYS A 46 -0.39 -15.08 -6.15
N PRO A 47 -0.95 -16.28 -6.35
CA PRO A 47 -2.37 -16.45 -6.61
C PRO A 47 -3.21 -15.72 -5.55
N ILE A 48 -4.25 -14.99 -5.99
CA ILE A 48 -5.09 -14.18 -5.09
C ILE A 48 -5.66 -15.02 -3.94
N ALA A 49 -6.00 -16.29 -4.18
CA ALA A 49 -6.53 -17.19 -3.17
C ALA A 49 -5.54 -17.47 -2.02
N GLU A 50 -4.23 -17.52 -2.30
CA GLU A 50 -3.20 -17.71 -1.27
C GLU A 50 -3.01 -16.42 -0.45
N SER A 51 -2.87 -15.26 -1.12
CA SER A 51 -2.82 -13.96 -0.42
C SER A 51 -4.08 -13.72 0.41
N ARG A 52 -5.27 -14.14 -0.08
CA ARG A 52 -6.52 -14.08 0.67
C ARG A 52 -6.44 -14.86 1.98
N ALA A 53 -5.95 -16.10 1.94
CA ALA A 53 -5.86 -16.92 3.13
C ALA A 53 -4.96 -16.27 4.20
N GLU A 54 -3.85 -15.64 3.79
CA GLU A 54 -2.96 -14.90 4.68
C GLU A 54 -3.62 -13.62 5.25
N ILE A 55 -4.39 -12.87 4.45
CA ILE A 55 -5.18 -11.71 4.90
C ILE A 55 -6.24 -12.15 5.92
N ASP A 56 -7.00 -13.21 5.62
CA ASP A 56 -8.08 -13.69 6.48
C ASP A 56 -7.51 -14.18 7.81
N ALA A 57 -6.39 -14.91 7.80
CA ALA A 57 -5.70 -15.33 9.02
C ALA A 57 -5.20 -14.14 9.86
N PHE A 58 -4.64 -13.12 9.20
CA PHE A 58 -4.20 -11.90 9.88
C PHE A 58 -5.37 -11.16 10.55
N ILE A 59 -6.49 -10.99 9.84
CA ILE A 59 -7.70 -10.30 10.37
C ILE A 59 -8.34 -11.09 11.50
N GLN A 60 -8.34 -12.42 11.44
CA GLN A 60 -8.90 -13.27 12.51
C GLN A 60 -8.05 -13.25 13.79
N THR A 61 -6.74 -13.02 13.65
CA THR A 61 -5.79 -13.05 14.77
C THR A 61 -5.73 -11.72 15.53
N HIS A 62 -6.13 -10.61 14.89
CA HIS A 62 -5.96 -9.27 15.44
C HIS A 62 -7.28 -8.48 15.46
N ASP A 63 -7.68 -8.01 16.65
CA ASP A 63 -8.91 -7.23 16.85
C ASP A 63 -8.84 -5.82 16.24
N GLN A 64 -7.63 -5.29 16.06
CA GLN A 64 -7.36 -3.97 15.50
C GLN A 64 -6.11 -4.02 14.63
N TRP A 65 -6.19 -3.42 13.45
CA TRP A 65 -5.13 -3.52 12.46
C TRP A 65 -5.07 -2.35 11.49
N VAL A 66 -3.91 -2.21 10.87
CA VAL A 66 -3.68 -1.42 9.69
C VAL A 66 -3.12 -2.31 8.59
N ILE A 67 -3.80 -2.38 7.45
CA ILE A 67 -3.34 -3.09 6.26
C ILE A 67 -3.06 -2.06 5.18
N GLU A 68 -1.89 -2.14 4.54
CA GLU A 68 -1.48 -1.16 3.55
C GLU A 68 -0.94 -1.79 2.26
N GLY A 69 -1.14 -1.10 1.13
CA GLY A 69 -0.56 -1.50 -0.15
C GLY A 69 -1.15 -0.78 -1.36
N CYS A 70 -0.72 -1.19 -2.56
CA CYS A 70 -1.24 -0.66 -3.84
C CYS A 70 -2.04 -1.71 -4.65
N TYR A 71 -2.41 -2.83 -4.02
CA TYR A 71 -3.10 -3.94 -4.67
C TYR A 71 -4.61 -3.81 -4.45
N SER A 72 -5.31 -3.08 -5.33
CA SER A 72 -6.76 -2.83 -5.14
C SER A 72 -7.58 -4.13 -5.07
N ASP A 73 -7.14 -5.18 -5.76
CA ASP A 73 -7.72 -6.52 -5.72
C ASP A 73 -7.57 -7.19 -4.35
N LEU A 74 -6.41 -7.07 -3.69
CA LEU A 74 -6.21 -7.59 -2.33
C LEU A 74 -6.94 -6.73 -1.29
N LEU A 75 -6.88 -5.41 -1.40
CA LEU A 75 -7.54 -4.48 -0.49
C LEU A 75 -9.08 -4.67 -0.52
N ALA A 76 -9.64 -4.96 -1.69
CA ALA A 76 -11.06 -5.26 -1.82
C ALA A 76 -11.48 -6.48 -0.98
N LEU A 77 -10.60 -7.48 -0.79
CA LEU A 77 -10.90 -8.70 -0.04
C LEU A 77 -11.17 -8.44 1.45
N CYS A 78 -10.54 -7.41 2.02
CA CYS A 78 -10.68 -7.05 3.44
C CYS A 78 -11.47 -5.75 3.66
N SER A 79 -11.91 -5.08 2.60
CA SER A 79 -12.66 -3.81 2.66
C SER A 79 -13.90 -3.87 3.55
N SER A 80 -14.63 -4.99 3.57
CA SER A 80 -15.82 -5.18 4.43
C SER A 80 -15.50 -5.28 5.92
N HIS A 81 -14.23 -5.54 6.28
CA HIS A 81 -13.77 -5.62 7.66
C HIS A 81 -13.16 -4.29 8.15
N ALA A 82 -12.94 -3.34 7.25
CA ALA A 82 -12.36 -2.05 7.56
C ALA A 82 -13.40 -1.09 8.14
N SER A 83 -13.01 -0.35 9.18
CA SER A 83 -13.77 0.79 9.71
C SER A 83 -13.42 2.09 9.01
N GLU A 84 -12.20 2.18 8.46
CA GLU A 84 -11.67 3.39 7.82
C GLU A 84 -10.81 3.07 6.59
N MET A 85 -10.90 3.93 5.57
CA MET A 85 -10.00 3.94 4.41
C MET A 85 -9.27 5.28 4.31
N ILE A 86 -7.96 5.23 4.15
CA ILE A 86 -7.10 6.38 3.89
C ILE A 86 -6.46 6.19 2.51
N PHE A 87 -6.88 7.02 1.55
CA PHE A 87 -6.33 7.03 0.20
C PHE A 87 -5.31 8.17 0.07
N LEU A 88 -4.03 7.81 -0.07
CA LEU A 88 -2.96 8.73 -0.41
C LEU A 88 -2.92 8.94 -1.93
N ASN A 89 -3.79 9.84 -2.42
CA ASN A 89 -3.93 10.24 -3.82
C ASN A 89 -3.06 11.47 -4.14
N LEU A 90 -1.77 11.39 -3.83
CA LEU A 90 -0.82 12.46 -4.07
C LEU A 90 -0.53 12.63 -5.57
N PRO A 91 -0.10 13.83 -6.01
CA PRO A 91 0.48 14.03 -7.32
C PRO A 91 1.60 13.03 -7.61
N VAL A 92 1.65 12.53 -8.85
CA VAL A 92 2.71 11.61 -9.32
C VAL A 92 4.10 12.20 -9.08
N ALA A 93 4.28 13.50 -9.30
CA ALA A 93 5.54 14.20 -9.07
C ALA A 93 6.01 14.12 -7.61
N ASP A 94 5.08 14.22 -6.65
CA ASP A 94 5.39 14.10 -5.22
C ASP A 94 5.77 12.67 -4.85
N CYS A 95 5.06 11.68 -5.40
CA CYS A 95 5.39 10.27 -5.23
C CYS A 95 6.81 9.95 -5.75
N ILE A 96 7.17 10.48 -6.93
CA ILE A 96 8.52 10.36 -7.50
C ILE A 96 9.55 11.04 -6.60
N ALA A 97 9.28 12.26 -6.12
CA ALA A 97 10.18 12.99 -5.24
C ALA A 97 10.41 12.24 -3.91
N ASN A 98 9.35 11.61 -3.37
CA ASN A 98 9.43 10.77 -2.18
C ASN A 98 10.26 9.51 -2.43
N ALA A 99 10.09 8.83 -3.57
CA ALA A 99 10.90 7.66 -3.92
C ALA A 99 12.39 8.00 -4.03
N LYS A 100 12.73 9.16 -4.61
CA LYS A 100 14.12 9.64 -4.73
C LYS A 100 14.77 10.01 -3.40
N ARG A 101 13.98 10.44 -2.41
CA ARG A 101 14.47 10.81 -1.06
C ARG A 101 14.49 9.64 -0.08
N ARG A 102 14.04 8.46 -0.51
CA ARG A 102 13.85 7.33 0.39
C ARG A 102 15.19 6.77 0.83
N ALA A 103 15.35 6.61 2.15
CA ALA A 103 16.50 5.91 2.71
C ALA A 103 16.49 4.42 2.30
N TRP A 104 17.62 3.75 2.48
CA TRP A 104 17.72 2.31 2.25
C TRP A 104 16.66 1.53 3.06
N GLU A 105 15.94 0.66 2.37
CA GLU A 105 14.93 -0.24 2.92
C GLU A 105 15.52 -1.66 3.02
N PRO A 106 16.18 -2.03 4.14
CA PRO A 106 16.89 -3.31 4.27
C PRO A 106 15.97 -4.55 4.21
N HIS A 107 14.66 -4.34 4.37
CA HIS A 107 13.65 -5.38 4.22
C HIS A 107 13.23 -5.61 2.76
N LYS A 108 13.56 -4.70 1.83
CA LYS A 108 13.26 -4.80 0.39
C LYS A 108 14.51 -5.01 -0.46
N TYR A 109 15.65 -4.47 -0.05
CA TYR A 109 16.90 -4.50 -0.81
C TYR A 109 18.08 -4.90 0.06
N GLU A 110 18.98 -5.70 -0.51
CA GLU A 110 20.22 -6.15 0.15
C GLU A 110 21.21 -5.01 0.45
N SER A 111 21.16 -3.91 -0.31
CA SER A 111 22.00 -2.73 -0.11
C SER A 111 21.35 -1.45 -0.69
N GLN A 112 21.91 -0.29 -0.35
CA GLN A 112 21.52 1.00 -0.95
C GLN A 112 21.76 1.00 -2.47
N GLU A 113 22.86 0.41 -2.94
CA GLU A 113 23.19 0.32 -4.36
C GLU A 113 22.16 -0.51 -5.13
N ALA A 114 21.69 -1.63 -4.56
CA ALA A 114 20.64 -2.45 -5.16
C ALA A 114 19.30 -1.70 -5.25
N GLN A 115 18.97 -0.90 -4.22
CA GLN A 115 17.79 -0.03 -4.24
C GLN A 115 17.90 1.06 -5.30
N ASP A 116 19.06 1.73 -5.38
CA ASP A 116 19.33 2.79 -6.35
C ASP A 116 19.31 2.26 -7.79
N ALA A 117 19.79 1.03 -8.02
CA ALA A 117 19.72 0.37 -9.32
C ALA A 117 18.27 0.10 -9.76
N ASN A 118 17.33 -0.11 -8.83
CA ASN A 118 15.91 -0.31 -9.12
C ASN A 118 15.12 1.00 -9.26
N LEU A 119 15.68 2.13 -8.81
CA LEU A 119 14.99 3.42 -8.77
C LEU A 119 14.45 3.91 -10.14
N PRO A 120 15.18 3.77 -11.27
CA PRO A 120 14.62 4.16 -12.57
C PRO A 120 13.34 3.40 -12.93
N MET A 121 13.33 2.08 -12.75
CA MET A 121 12.15 1.24 -12.97
C MET A 121 11.00 1.68 -12.07
N LEU A 122 11.28 1.93 -10.79
CA LEU A 122 10.28 2.40 -9.84
C LEU A 122 9.71 3.78 -10.23
N ILE A 123 10.53 4.70 -10.73
CA ILE A 123 10.06 6.01 -11.20
C ILE A 123 9.11 5.85 -12.38
N ASP A 124 9.47 5.02 -13.37
CA ASP A 124 8.62 4.74 -14.52
C ASP A 124 7.30 4.08 -14.10
N TRP A 125 7.37 3.17 -13.11
CA TRP A 125 6.18 2.58 -12.50
C TRP A 125 5.32 3.64 -11.80
N ILE A 126 5.89 4.55 -11.01
CA ILE A 126 5.13 5.61 -10.34
C ILE A 126 4.48 6.55 -11.37
N ALA A 127 5.20 6.86 -12.45
CA ALA A 127 4.76 7.79 -13.50
C ALA A 127 3.50 7.30 -14.24
N GLN A 128 3.41 6.00 -14.50
CA GLN A 128 2.29 5.39 -15.23
C GLN A 128 0.99 5.26 -14.40
N TYR A 129 0.96 5.72 -13.15
CA TYR A 129 -0.15 5.49 -12.21
C TYR A 129 -1.52 5.92 -12.72
N THR A 130 -1.58 7.04 -13.43
CA THR A 130 -2.81 7.61 -14.00
C THR A 130 -3.19 6.98 -15.34
N GLU A 131 -2.28 6.21 -15.96
CA GLU A 131 -2.43 5.64 -17.30
C GLU A 131 -2.77 4.15 -17.25
N ARG A 132 -2.20 3.42 -16.29
CA ARG A 132 -2.49 2.00 -16.07
C ARG A 132 -3.99 1.76 -15.87
N GLN A 133 -4.44 0.57 -16.25
CA GLN A 133 -5.82 0.10 -16.06
C GLN A 133 -5.87 -1.20 -15.24
N ASP A 134 -4.81 -1.48 -14.50
CA ASP A 134 -4.67 -2.65 -13.63
C ASP A 134 -5.07 -2.31 -12.19
N THR A 135 -4.87 -3.28 -11.29
CA THR A 135 -5.20 -3.18 -9.86
C THR A 135 -4.30 -2.20 -9.09
N PHE A 136 -3.28 -1.64 -9.75
CA PHE A 136 -2.33 -0.67 -9.20
C PHE A 136 -2.61 0.76 -9.67
N SER A 137 -3.63 0.94 -10.50
CA SER A 137 -3.93 2.20 -11.17
C SER A 137 -4.69 3.18 -10.27
N GLN A 138 -4.62 4.47 -10.63
CA GLN A 138 -5.43 5.50 -9.97
C GLN A 138 -6.93 5.19 -10.10
N THR A 139 -7.36 4.73 -11.28
CA THR A 139 -8.77 4.37 -11.53
C THR A 139 -9.22 3.26 -10.59
N ALA A 140 -8.44 2.20 -10.42
CA ALA A 140 -8.79 1.09 -9.53
C ALA A 140 -8.82 1.51 -8.05
N HIS A 141 -7.86 2.33 -7.61
CA HIS A 141 -7.89 2.90 -6.25
C HIS A 141 -9.08 3.83 -6.01
N GLN A 142 -9.42 4.67 -6.99
CA GLN A 142 -10.57 5.57 -6.91
C GLN A 142 -11.88 4.77 -6.80
N GLN A 143 -12.03 3.70 -7.61
CA GLN A 143 -13.18 2.81 -7.52
C GLN A 143 -13.29 2.12 -6.15
N LEU A 144 -12.18 1.63 -5.60
CA LEU A 144 -12.14 1.06 -4.25
C LEU A 144 -12.60 2.08 -3.19
N TYR A 145 -12.09 3.31 -3.26
CA TYR A 145 -12.45 4.41 -2.36
C TYR A 145 -13.92 4.83 -2.47
N ASP A 146 -14.46 4.88 -3.69
CA ASP A 146 -15.84 5.32 -3.94
C ASP A 146 -16.85 4.27 -3.49
N CYS A 147 -16.54 2.99 -3.66
CA CYS A 147 -17.38 1.88 -3.21
C CYS A 147 -17.43 1.74 -1.67
N PHE A 148 -16.42 2.21 -0.95
CA PHE A 148 -16.37 2.09 0.50
C PHE A 148 -17.37 3.01 1.21
N GLN A 149 -18.13 2.44 2.14
CA GLN A 149 -19.21 3.11 2.87
C GLN A 149 -18.81 3.56 4.29
N GLY A 150 -17.66 3.14 4.79
CA GLY A 150 -17.15 3.53 6.10
C GLY A 150 -16.52 4.93 6.12
N LYS A 151 -15.82 5.26 7.21
CA LYS A 151 -15.07 6.53 7.31
C LYS A 151 -14.00 6.56 6.22
N LYS A 152 -13.97 7.60 5.39
CA LYS A 152 -12.99 7.69 4.31
C LYS A 152 -12.30 9.04 4.27
N THR A 153 -10.98 9.01 4.12
CA THR A 153 -10.10 10.16 4.09
C THR A 153 -9.25 10.08 2.82
N MET A 154 -9.18 11.16 2.05
CA MET A 154 -8.28 11.26 0.91
C MET A 154 -7.24 12.33 1.20
N LEU A 155 -5.97 11.95 1.13
CA LEU A 155 -4.83 12.86 1.25
C LEU A 155 -4.30 13.13 -0.15
N THR A 156 -4.12 14.40 -0.48
CA THR A 156 -3.69 14.87 -1.80
C THR A 156 -2.36 15.63 -1.73
N SER A 157 -1.81 15.83 -0.54
CA SER A 157 -0.54 16.51 -0.30
C SER A 157 0.22 15.84 0.84
N ASN A 158 1.57 15.91 0.79
CA ASN A 158 2.43 15.50 1.90
C ASN A 158 2.24 16.35 3.17
N GLN A 159 1.53 17.48 3.08
CA GLN A 159 1.26 18.39 4.20
C GLN A 159 -0.13 18.18 4.81
N ASP A 160 -0.96 17.31 4.23
CA ASP A 160 -2.30 17.06 4.74
C ASP A 160 -2.19 16.37 6.11
N PRO A 161 -2.94 16.82 7.12
CA PRO A 161 -2.94 16.17 8.44
C PRO A 161 -3.63 14.81 8.35
N VAL A 162 -3.16 13.88 9.19
CA VAL A 162 -3.81 12.58 9.43
C VAL A 162 -4.38 12.52 10.83
#